data_AF-A0A1Q7HNF2-F1
#
_entry.id   AF-A0A1Q7HNF2-F1
#
_cell.length_a   1.000
_cell.length_b   1.000
_cell.length_c   1.000
_cell.angle_alpha   90.00
_cell.angle_beta   90.00
_cell.angle_gamma   90.00
#
_symmetry.space_group_name_H-M   'P 1'
#
loop_
_entity.id
_entity.type
_entity.pdbx_description
1 polymer ?
#
loop_
_entity_poly.entity_id
_entity_poly.type
_entity_poly.pdbx_seq_one_letter_code
_entity_poly.pdbx_strand_id
1 'polypeptide(L)'
;MIGLLASAACALLLALAIVAPGDGFTARAAAPVFALWTWRRRRQAQRAAEASLVSTLETILAASRAGLVLREALTLAADRARGDLEVRLRSALANEALGVALPDALAATRPGAGAVIDTFLADLELCARARLPSDRIAAFVEDELATLRFERELASDLAARTAGQRFQVWVLAAIVPGLAVYLAAMSPTLGEELRSPLGRFVFIPGGLLFEIAGLVLSRRIVERACR
;
A
#
# COMPACT_ATOMS: atom_id res chain seq x y z
N MET A 1 0.81 8.16 3.40
CA MET A 1 2.24 7.78 3.45
C MET A 1 3.06 8.30 2.27
N ILE A 2 2.53 8.33 1.04
CA ILE A 2 3.29 8.71 -0.18
C ILE A 2 3.73 10.19 -0.18
N GLY A 3 2.87 11.12 0.27
CA GLY A 3 3.23 12.54 0.29
C GLY A 3 4.32 12.91 1.31
N LEU A 4 4.34 12.25 2.47
CA LEU A 4 5.32 12.50 3.55
C LEU A 4 6.72 12.00 3.21
N LEU A 5 6.79 10.87 2.51
CA LEU A 5 8.04 10.43 1.91
C LEU A 5 8.45 11.36 0.78
N ALA A 6 7.51 11.97 0.05
CA ALA A 6 7.83 12.91 -1.01
C ALA A 6 8.35 14.25 -0.46
N SER A 7 7.77 14.83 0.60
CA SER A 7 8.29 16.07 1.19
C SER A 7 9.61 15.87 1.92
N ALA A 8 9.74 14.79 2.68
CA ALA A 8 11.01 14.44 3.34
C ALA A 8 12.09 14.06 2.31
N ALA A 9 11.74 13.36 1.22
CA ALA A 9 12.68 13.08 0.13
C ALA A 9 13.02 14.35 -0.66
N CYS A 10 12.09 15.28 -0.85
CA CYS A 10 12.36 16.54 -1.53
C CYS A 10 13.29 17.42 -0.70
N ALA A 11 13.08 17.51 0.62
CA ALA A 11 13.95 18.21 1.55
C ALA A 11 15.34 17.54 1.67
N LEU A 12 15.39 16.20 1.70
CA LEU A 12 16.64 15.44 1.71
C LEU A 12 17.41 15.55 0.38
N LEU A 13 16.70 15.58 -0.76
CA LEU A 13 17.29 15.75 -2.09
C LEU A 13 17.77 17.19 -2.30
N LEU A 14 17.05 18.20 -1.80
CA LEU A 14 17.53 19.58 -1.77
C LEU A 14 18.78 19.70 -0.88
N ALA A 15 18.76 19.09 0.31
CA ALA A 15 19.91 19.08 1.22
C ALA A 15 21.12 18.35 0.61
N LEU A 16 20.93 17.21 -0.07
CA LEU A 16 22.00 16.48 -0.75
C LEU A 16 22.54 17.23 -1.97
N ALA A 17 21.66 17.86 -2.77
CA ALA A 17 22.04 18.65 -3.94
C ALA A 17 22.83 19.92 -3.54
N ILE A 18 22.55 20.46 -2.36
CA ILE A 18 23.32 21.58 -1.80
C ILE A 18 24.67 21.08 -1.26
N VAL A 19 24.82 19.85 -0.74
CA VAL A 19 26.02 19.41 0.01
C VAL A 19 27.09 18.70 -0.82
N ALA A 20 26.80 18.14 -2.01
CA ALA A 20 27.78 17.34 -2.76
C ALA A 20 27.96 17.75 -4.24
N PRO A 21 28.96 18.58 -4.59
CA PRO A 21 29.50 18.62 -5.94
C PRO A 21 30.63 17.57 -6.02
N GLY A 22 30.34 16.38 -6.56
CA GLY A 22 31.35 15.34 -6.74
C GLY A 22 30.87 14.15 -7.57
N ASP A 23 31.70 13.74 -8.53
CA ASP A 23 31.40 12.89 -9.69
C ASP A 23 31.09 11.39 -9.40
N GLY A 24 30.88 11.02 -8.13
CA GLY A 24 30.59 9.65 -7.70
C GLY A 24 29.09 9.27 -7.67
N PHE A 25 28.22 10.15 -8.14
CA PHE A 25 26.77 10.13 -7.85
C PHE A 25 25.98 9.01 -8.57
N THR A 26 26.46 8.51 -9.70
CA THR A 26 25.65 7.67 -10.60
C THR A 26 25.49 6.22 -10.11
N ALA A 27 26.53 5.63 -9.49
CA ALA A 27 26.50 4.22 -9.10
C ALA A 27 25.77 3.96 -7.76
N ARG A 28 25.85 4.89 -6.82
CA ARG A 28 25.29 4.73 -5.46
C ARG A 28 23.80 5.10 -5.37
N ALA A 29 23.31 5.91 -6.32
CA ALA A 29 21.90 6.28 -6.43
C ALA A 29 21.05 5.24 -7.20
N ALA A 30 21.66 4.38 -8.04
CA ALA A 30 20.93 3.40 -8.83
C ALA A 30 20.38 2.22 -8.00
N ALA A 31 21.12 1.77 -6.98
CA ALA A 31 20.69 0.67 -6.10
C ALA A 31 19.37 0.95 -5.33
N PRO A 32 19.19 2.11 -4.66
CA PRO A 32 17.92 2.39 -3.98
C PRO A 32 16.77 2.61 -4.96
N VAL A 33 17.02 3.14 -6.17
CA VAL A 33 15.99 3.33 -7.20
C VAL A 33 15.50 1.99 -7.75
N PHE A 34 16.39 1.03 -8.00
CA PHE A 34 16.01 -0.32 -8.43
C PHE A 34 15.26 -1.09 -7.33
N ALA A 35 15.70 -0.98 -6.07
CA ALA A 35 14.99 -1.54 -4.92
C ALA A 35 13.60 -0.91 -4.73
N LEU A 36 13.46 0.42 -4.88
CA LEU A 36 12.16 1.10 -4.86
C LEU A 36 11.27 0.69 -6.02
N TRP A 37 11.82 0.53 -7.22
CA TRP A 37 11.07 0.14 -8.41
C TRP A 37 10.52 -1.28 -8.28
N THR A 38 11.36 -2.24 -7.89
CA THR A 38 10.95 -3.63 -7.64
C THR A 38 9.94 -3.71 -6.49
N TRP A 39 10.12 -2.95 -5.41
CA TRP A 39 9.17 -2.89 -4.31
C TRP A 39 7.84 -2.24 -4.69
N ARG A 40 7.85 -1.17 -5.50
CA ARG A 40 6.64 -0.55 -6.05
C ARG A 40 5.89 -1.53 -6.95
N ARG A 41 6.61 -2.25 -7.81
CA ARG A 41 6.03 -3.24 -8.73
C ARG A 41 5.39 -4.38 -7.96
N ARG A 42 6.05 -4.88 -6.90
CA ARG A 42 5.49 -5.89 -5.98
C ARG A 42 4.24 -5.38 -5.26
N ARG A 43 4.28 -4.15 -4.74
CA ARG A 43 3.11 -3.53 -4.08
C ARG A 43 1.95 -3.28 -5.04
N GLN A 44 2.23 -2.92 -6.29
CA GLN A 44 1.20 -2.71 -7.29
C GLN A 44 0.56 -4.03 -7.71
N ALA A 45 1.35 -5.10 -7.83
CA ALA A 45 0.84 -6.45 -8.05
C ALA A 45 -0.02 -6.95 -6.88
N GLN A 46 0.40 -6.71 -5.64
CA GLN A 46 -0.39 -7.03 -4.43
C GLN A 46 -1.72 -6.28 -4.39
N ARG A 47 -1.70 -4.97 -4.67
CA ARG A 47 -2.93 -4.17 -4.74
C ARG A 47 -3.87 -4.61 -5.85
N ALA A 48 -3.32 -5.02 -7.00
CA ALA A 48 -4.14 -5.54 -8.09
C ALA A 48 -4.82 -6.86 -7.69
N ALA A 49 -4.10 -7.74 -6.97
CA ALA A 49 -4.63 -8.97 -6.43
C ALA A 49 -5.74 -8.71 -5.39
N GLU A 50 -5.48 -7.84 -4.40
CA GLU A 50 -6.46 -7.42 -3.37
C GLU A 50 -7.69 -6.73 -3.99
N ALA A 51 -7.51 -5.93 -5.05
CA ALA A 51 -8.61 -5.30 -5.76
C ALA A 51 -9.51 -6.36 -6.42
N SER A 52 -8.91 -7.36 -7.06
CA SER A 52 -9.62 -8.46 -7.74
C SER A 52 -10.23 -9.51 -6.81
N LEU A 53 -9.87 -9.50 -5.52
CA LEU A 53 -10.34 -10.50 -4.55
C LEU A 53 -11.86 -10.51 -4.40
N VAL A 54 -12.48 -9.33 -4.30
CA VAL A 54 -13.96 -9.22 -4.22
C VAL A 54 -14.63 -9.76 -5.48
N SER A 55 -14.16 -9.41 -6.68
CA SER A 55 -14.74 -9.96 -7.91
C SER A 55 -14.52 -11.47 -8.07
N THR A 56 -13.42 -11.98 -7.49
CA THR A 56 -13.11 -13.42 -7.46
C THR A 56 -14.08 -14.14 -6.53
N LEU A 57 -14.29 -13.63 -5.31
CA LEU A 57 -15.28 -14.13 -4.36
C LEU A 57 -16.71 -14.07 -4.91
N GLU A 58 -17.11 -12.98 -5.57
CA GLU A 58 -18.42 -12.88 -6.24
C GLU A 58 -18.62 -13.96 -7.29
N THR A 59 -17.55 -14.33 -7.99
CA THR A 59 -17.60 -15.40 -8.99
C THR A 59 -17.72 -16.77 -8.34
N ILE A 60 -17.00 -17.02 -7.25
CA ILE A 60 -17.13 -18.25 -6.46
C ILE A 60 -18.55 -18.36 -5.89
N LEU A 61 -19.09 -17.27 -5.33
CA LEU A 61 -20.44 -17.20 -4.79
C LEU A 61 -21.51 -17.49 -5.85
N ALA A 62 -21.39 -16.86 -7.02
CA ALA A 62 -22.32 -17.09 -8.13
C ALA A 62 -22.25 -18.55 -8.61
N ALA A 63 -21.05 -19.12 -8.71
CA ALA A 63 -20.84 -20.51 -9.09
C ALA A 63 -21.39 -21.50 -8.05
N SER A 64 -21.16 -21.23 -6.76
CA SER A 64 -21.63 -22.09 -5.67
C SER A 64 -23.15 -22.04 -5.53
N ARG A 65 -23.78 -20.87 -5.72
CA ARG A 65 -25.25 -20.73 -5.79
C ARG A 65 -25.86 -21.43 -7.00
N ALA A 66 -25.13 -21.50 -8.11
CA ALA A 66 -25.52 -22.30 -9.28
C ALA A 66 -25.36 -23.81 -9.04
N GLY A 67 -24.87 -24.24 -7.88
CA GLY A 67 -24.67 -25.65 -7.53
C GLY A 67 -23.41 -26.27 -8.14
N LEU A 68 -22.51 -25.46 -8.69
CA LEU A 68 -21.24 -25.96 -9.23
C LEU A 68 -20.35 -26.50 -8.10
N VAL A 69 -19.51 -27.46 -8.44
CA VAL A 69 -18.51 -27.99 -7.50
C VAL A 69 -17.40 -26.96 -7.28
N LEU A 70 -16.78 -26.97 -6.09
CA LEU A 70 -15.76 -25.99 -5.70
C LEU A 70 -14.65 -25.84 -6.75
N ARG A 71 -14.20 -26.94 -7.36
CA ARG A 71 -13.20 -26.92 -8.43
C ARG A 71 -13.65 -26.06 -9.62
N GLU A 72 -14.88 -26.24 -10.11
CA GLU A 72 -15.42 -25.46 -11.23
C GLU A 72 -15.59 -23.99 -10.84
N ALA A 73 -16.05 -23.72 -9.61
CA ALA A 73 -16.12 -22.37 -9.07
C ALA A 73 -14.73 -21.70 -9.05
N LEU A 74 -13.68 -22.42 -8.64
CA LEU A 74 -12.30 -21.93 -8.64
C LEU A 74 -11.75 -21.70 -10.05
N THR A 75 -12.10 -22.54 -11.03
CA THR A 75 -11.70 -22.30 -12.43
C THR A 75 -12.28 -21.00 -12.97
N LEU A 76 -13.58 -20.75 -12.75
CA LEU A 76 -14.23 -19.50 -13.15
C LEU A 76 -13.65 -18.29 -12.40
N ALA A 77 -13.31 -18.47 -11.13
CA ALA A 77 -12.71 -17.45 -10.30
C ALA A 77 -11.29 -17.11 -10.76
N ALA A 78 -10.49 -18.11 -11.16
CA ALA A 78 -9.14 -17.93 -11.68
C ALA A 78 -9.11 -17.08 -12.96
N ASP A 79 -10.16 -17.16 -13.81
CA ASP A 79 -10.26 -16.34 -15.02
C ASP A 79 -10.58 -14.86 -14.76
N ARG A 80 -11.12 -14.54 -13.58
CA ARG A 80 -11.39 -13.16 -13.15
C ARG A 80 -10.37 -12.59 -12.17
N ALA A 81 -9.58 -13.45 -11.52
CA ALA A 81 -8.48 -13.05 -10.68
C ALA A 81 -7.43 -12.28 -11.49
N ARG A 82 -6.69 -11.38 -10.83
CA ARG A 82 -5.58 -10.64 -11.46
C ARG A 82 -4.33 -10.66 -10.59
N GLY A 83 -3.19 -10.54 -11.24
CA GLY A 83 -1.90 -10.40 -10.56
C GLY A 83 -1.50 -11.69 -9.83
N ASP A 84 -1.05 -11.55 -8.58
CA ASP A 84 -0.52 -12.69 -7.82
C ASP A 84 -1.60 -13.73 -7.47
N LEU A 85 -2.87 -13.32 -7.34
CA LEU A 85 -3.98 -14.22 -7.02
C LEU A 85 -4.28 -15.18 -8.19
N GLU A 86 -4.23 -14.68 -9.42
CA GLU A 86 -4.45 -15.48 -10.64
C GLU A 86 -3.41 -16.60 -10.76
N VAL A 87 -2.13 -16.25 -10.58
CA VAL A 87 -1.02 -17.20 -10.66
C VAL A 87 -1.15 -18.29 -9.59
N ARG A 88 -1.56 -17.92 -8.37
CA ARG A 88 -1.76 -18.87 -7.27
C ARG A 88 -2.93 -19.81 -7.53
N LEU A 89 -4.10 -19.29 -7.93
CA LEU A 89 -5.26 -20.13 -8.25
C LEU A 89 -4.97 -21.07 -9.43
N ARG A 90 -4.33 -20.57 -10.49
CA ARG A 90 -3.94 -21.42 -11.63
C ARG A 90 -2.91 -22.48 -11.24
N SER A 91 -1.95 -22.14 -10.38
CA SER A 91 -0.98 -23.09 -9.86
C SER A 91 -1.64 -24.17 -9.00
N ALA A 92 -2.60 -23.81 -8.14
CA ALA A 92 -3.36 -24.76 -7.34
C ALA A 92 -4.19 -25.72 -8.22
N LEU A 93 -4.91 -25.19 -9.22
CA LEU A 93 -5.67 -26.00 -10.17
C LEU A 93 -4.79 -26.90 -11.04
N ALA A 94 -3.60 -26.43 -11.43
CA ALA A 94 -2.62 -27.23 -12.16
C ALA A 94 -2.08 -28.38 -11.29
N ASN A 95 -1.75 -28.12 -10.02
CA ASN A 95 -1.30 -29.16 -9.08
C ASN A 95 -2.41 -30.19 -8.80
N GLU A 96 -3.67 -29.75 -8.72
CA GLU A 96 -4.80 -30.67 -8.60
C GLU A 96 -4.93 -31.58 -9.84
N ALA A 97 -4.76 -31.01 -11.04
CA ALA A 97 -4.76 -31.78 -12.28
C ALA A 97 -3.62 -32.81 -12.36
N LEU A 98 -2.52 -32.58 -11.63
CA LEU A 98 -1.41 -33.52 -11.48
C LEU A 98 -1.66 -34.60 -10.40
N GLY A 99 -2.84 -34.61 -9.77
CA GLY A 99 -3.26 -35.64 -8.81
C GLY A 99 -3.04 -35.27 -7.34
N VAL A 100 -2.59 -34.04 -7.04
CA VAL A 100 -2.55 -33.53 -5.65
C VAL A 100 -3.98 -33.24 -5.20
N ALA A 101 -4.31 -33.52 -3.94
CA ALA A 101 -5.63 -33.15 -3.42
C ALA A 101 -5.78 -31.61 -3.44
N LEU A 102 -6.92 -31.11 -3.90
CA LEU A 102 -7.23 -29.68 -3.95
C LEU A 102 -6.87 -28.90 -2.66
N PRO A 103 -7.20 -29.36 -1.43
CA PRO A 103 -6.80 -28.64 -0.22
C PRO A 103 -5.28 -28.51 -0.08
N ASP A 104 -4.52 -29.56 -0.41
CA ASP A 104 -3.06 -29.54 -0.30
C ASP A 104 -2.43 -28.69 -1.42
N ALA A 105 -3.05 -28.67 -2.61
CA ALA A 105 -2.67 -27.79 -3.71
C ALA A 105 -2.90 -26.31 -3.39
N LEU A 106 -4.01 -25.98 -2.70
CA LEU A 106 -4.27 -24.63 -2.18
C LEU A 106 -3.25 -24.27 -1.10
N ALA A 107 -3.00 -25.17 -0.15
CA ALA A 107 -2.03 -24.96 0.93
C ALA A 107 -0.62 -24.64 0.40
N ALA A 108 -0.19 -25.33 -0.66
CA ALA A 108 1.11 -25.12 -1.30
C ALA A 108 1.26 -23.74 -1.95
N THR A 109 0.15 -23.08 -2.30
CA THR A 109 0.14 -21.75 -2.95
C THR A 109 -0.07 -20.60 -1.98
N ARG A 110 -0.20 -20.87 -0.67
CA ARG A 110 -0.32 -19.86 0.40
C ARG A 110 0.98 -19.09 0.71
N PRO A 111 2.17 -19.73 0.77
CA PRO A 111 3.38 -19.04 1.22
C PRO A 111 3.69 -17.77 0.41
N GLY A 112 3.95 -16.68 1.13
CA GLY A 112 4.26 -15.38 0.52
C GLY A 112 3.06 -14.65 -0.09
N ALA A 113 1.83 -15.14 0.10
CA ALA A 113 0.63 -14.36 -0.17
C ALA A 113 0.53 -13.20 0.82
N GLY A 114 -0.07 -12.08 0.40
CA GLY A 114 -0.44 -11.01 1.35
C GLY A 114 -1.44 -11.53 2.38
N ALA A 115 -1.47 -10.95 3.58
CA ALA A 115 -2.26 -11.46 4.71
C ALA A 115 -3.73 -11.77 4.34
N VAL A 116 -4.40 -10.88 3.61
CA VAL A 116 -5.80 -11.08 3.18
C VAL A 116 -5.95 -12.27 2.23
N ILE A 117 -5.03 -12.44 1.29
CA ILE A 117 -5.08 -13.53 0.31
C ILE A 117 -4.74 -14.86 0.97
N ASP A 118 -3.82 -14.88 1.94
CA ASP A 118 -3.50 -16.08 2.70
C ASP A 118 -4.70 -16.55 3.53
N THR A 119 -5.39 -15.65 4.24
CA THR A 119 -6.62 -15.98 4.98
C THR A 119 -7.68 -16.57 4.05
N PHE A 120 -7.96 -15.91 2.92
CA PHE A 120 -8.91 -16.40 1.93
C PHE A 120 -8.55 -17.80 1.38
N LEU A 121 -7.28 -18.04 1.04
CA LEU A 121 -6.84 -19.35 0.56
C LEU A 121 -6.91 -20.42 1.66
N ALA A 122 -6.67 -20.06 2.92
CA ALA A 122 -6.81 -20.94 4.08
C ALA A 122 -8.28 -21.35 4.30
N ASP A 123 -9.20 -20.42 4.12
CA ASP A 123 -10.63 -20.66 4.29
C ASP A 123 -11.19 -21.54 3.16
N LEU A 124 -10.73 -21.33 1.92
CA LEU A 124 -11.02 -22.23 0.80
C LEU A 124 -10.42 -23.63 0.99
N GLU A 125 -9.20 -23.72 1.51
CA GLU A 125 -8.57 -25.00 1.88
C GLU A 125 -9.45 -25.74 2.90
N LEU A 126 -9.95 -25.04 3.93
CA LEU A 126 -10.82 -25.63 4.94
C LEU A 126 -12.14 -26.12 4.33
N CYS A 127 -12.75 -25.33 3.44
CA CYS A 127 -13.96 -25.69 2.71
C CYS A 127 -13.74 -26.94 1.82
N ALA A 128 -12.61 -27.01 1.13
CA ALA A 128 -12.22 -28.15 0.31
C ALA A 128 -11.97 -29.41 1.15
N ARG A 129 -11.26 -29.27 2.29
CA ARG A 129 -10.95 -30.39 3.20
C ARG A 129 -12.20 -30.93 3.89
N ALA A 130 -13.13 -30.06 4.28
CA ALA A 130 -14.41 -30.45 4.87
C ALA A 130 -15.43 -30.99 3.84
N ARG A 131 -15.13 -30.93 2.53
CA ARG A 131 -16.03 -31.34 1.43
C ARG A 131 -17.43 -30.75 1.58
N LEU A 132 -17.49 -29.45 1.88
CA LEU A 132 -18.77 -28.77 2.10
C LEU A 132 -19.63 -28.80 0.83
N PRO A 133 -20.96 -28.96 0.97
CA PRO A 133 -21.87 -28.81 -0.16
C PRO A 133 -21.85 -27.37 -0.68
N SER A 134 -22.16 -27.17 -1.97
CA SER A 134 -22.07 -25.87 -2.64
C SER A 134 -22.87 -24.76 -1.94
N ASP A 135 -23.98 -25.11 -1.29
CA ASP A 135 -24.80 -24.17 -0.51
C ASP A 135 -24.07 -23.64 0.75
N ARG A 136 -23.34 -24.50 1.47
CA ARG A 136 -22.51 -24.09 2.62
C ARG A 136 -21.33 -23.23 2.18
N ILE A 137 -20.74 -23.54 1.03
CA ILE A 137 -19.66 -22.73 0.43
C ILE A 137 -20.21 -21.36 0.04
N ALA A 138 -21.41 -21.30 -0.55
CA ALA A 138 -22.06 -20.04 -0.88
C ALA A 138 -22.28 -19.17 0.36
N ALA A 139 -22.84 -19.75 1.43
CA ALA A 139 -23.07 -19.02 2.68
C ALA A 139 -21.77 -18.50 3.30
N PHE A 140 -20.69 -19.30 3.28
CA PHE A 140 -19.38 -18.89 3.78
C PHE A 140 -18.81 -17.71 2.97
N VAL A 141 -18.78 -17.84 1.64
CA VAL A 141 -18.26 -16.81 0.74
C VAL A 141 -19.09 -15.52 0.84
N GLU A 142 -20.40 -15.63 1.06
CA GLU A 142 -21.29 -14.48 1.25
C GLU A 142 -20.96 -13.69 2.52
N ASP A 143 -20.67 -14.36 3.63
CA ASP A 143 -20.27 -13.73 4.90
C ASP A 143 -18.91 -13.02 4.79
N GLU A 144 -17.94 -13.67 4.14
CA GLU A 144 -16.63 -13.08 3.86
C GLU A 144 -16.74 -11.86 2.93
N LEU A 145 -17.59 -11.95 1.90
CA LEU A 145 -17.87 -10.85 0.98
C LEU A 145 -18.53 -9.66 1.68
N ALA A 146 -19.51 -9.91 2.55
CA ALA A 146 -20.19 -8.89 3.32
C ALA A 146 -19.20 -8.13 4.23
N THR A 147 -18.32 -8.88 4.91
CA THR A 147 -17.26 -8.31 5.75
C THR A 147 -16.30 -7.43 4.93
N LEU A 148 -15.81 -7.91 3.79
CA LEU A 148 -14.89 -7.16 2.93
C LEU A 148 -15.52 -5.91 2.31
N ARG A 149 -16.82 -5.96 1.96
CA ARG A 149 -17.54 -4.79 1.47
C ARG A 149 -17.69 -3.74 2.56
N PHE A 150 -18.06 -4.15 3.76
CA PHE A 150 -18.16 -3.27 4.92
C PHE A 150 -16.82 -2.61 5.23
N GLU A 151 -15.72 -3.37 5.23
CA GLU A 151 -14.37 -2.82 5.42
C GLU A 151 -14.00 -1.80 4.34
N ARG A 152 -14.33 -2.06 3.06
CA ARG A 152 -14.06 -1.11 1.97
C ARG A 152 -14.87 0.17 2.12
N GLU A 153 -16.13 0.06 2.51
CA GLU A 153 -17.01 1.20 2.72
C GLU A 153 -16.55 2.04 3.92
N LEU A 154 -16.17 1.40 5.03
CA LEU A 154 -15.51 2.08 6.14
C LEU A 154 -14.20 2.73 5.74
N ALA A 155 -13.36 2.05 4.96
CA ALA A 155 -12.10 2.60 4.50
C ALA A 155 -12.34 3.83 3.60
N SER A 156 -13.37 3.83 2.75
CA SER A 156 -13.75 4.99 1.94
C SER A 156 -14.29 6.13 2.80
N ASP A 157 -15.13 5.84 3.79
CA ASP A 157 -15.68 6.85 4.69
C ASP A 157 -14.59 7.48 5.57
N LEU A 158 -13.69 6.66 6.09
CA LEU A 158 -12.51 7.12 6.81
C LEU A 158 -11.57 7.89 5.90
N ALA A 159 -11.37 7.47 4.65
CA ALA A 159 -10.56 8.21 3.70
C ALA A 159 -11.18 9.59 3.38
N ALA A 160 -12.49 9.66 3.18
CA ALA A 160 -13.20 10.91 2.93
C ALA A 160 -13.11 11.86 4.14
N ARG A 161 -13.36 11.34 5.35
CA ARG A 161 -13.28 12.13 6.60
C ARG A 161 -11.84 12.57 6.92
N THR A 162 -10.85 11.72 6.70
CA THR A 162 -9.45 12.04 6.99
C THR A 162 -8.74 12.83 5.88
N ALA A 163 -9.28 12.87 4.65
CA ALA A 163 -8.69 13.66 3.56
C ALA A 163 -8.71 15.16 3.86
N GLY A 164 -9.82 15.68 4.40
CA GLY A 164 -9.92 17.10 4.79
C GLY A 164 -8.93 17.47 5.90
N GLN A 165 -8.87 16.66 6.95
CA GLN A 165 -7.95 16.88 8.08
C GLN A 165 -6.47 16.74 7.66
N ARG A 166 -6.17 15.78 6.78
CA ARG A 166 -4.82 15.65 6.19
C ARG A 166 -4.45 16.85 5.33
N PHE A 167 -5.37 17.37 4.52
CA PHE A 167 -5.12 18.55 3.69
C PHE A 167 -4.82 19.78 4.55
N GLN A 168 -5.55 19.97 5.66
CA GLN A 168 -5.28 21.07 6.59
C GLN A 168 -3.89 20.98 7.22
N VAL A 169 -3.44 19.78 7.61
CA VAL A 169 -2.08 19.55 8.11
C VAL A 169 -1.05 19.86 7.02
N TRP A 170 -1.32 19.49 5.77
CA TRP A 170 -0.44 19.80 4.63
C TRP A 170 -0.32 21.30 4.37
N VAL A 171 -1.44 22.02 4.38
CA VAL A 171 -1.46 23.48 4.20
C VAL A 171 -0.68 24.15 5.32
N LEU A 172 -0.91 23.74 6.58
CA LEU A 172 -0.21 24.31 7.73
C LEU A 172 1.30 24.02 7.68
N ALA A 173 1.69 22.80 7.29
CA ALA A 173 3.09 22.42 7.14
C ALA A 173 3.80 23.18 6.01
N ALA A 174 3.09 23.53 4.93
CA ALA A 174 3.65 24.26 3.79
C ALA A 174 3.87 25.76 4.05
N ILE A 175 3.21 26.35 5.06
CA ILE A 175 3.31 27.78 5.35
C ILE A 175 4.73 28.20 5.74
N VAL A 176 5.40 27.42 6.60
CA VAL A 176 6.75 27.76 7.11
C VAL A 176 7.82 27.76 6.00
N PRO A 177 7.98 26.71 5.19
CA PRO A 177 8.92 26.74 4.08
C PRO A 177 8.51 27.74 3.00
N GLY A 178 7.20 27.92 2.75
CA GLY A 178 6.70 28.91 1.81
C GLY A 178 7.08 30.35 2.22
N LEU A 179 6.95 30.67 3.50
CA LEU A 179 7.33 31.97 4.03
C LEU A 179 8.84 32.19 3.99
N ALA A 180 9.63 31.15 4.26
CA ALA A 180 11.09 31.22 4.15
C ALA A 180 11.55 31.52 2.70
N VAL A 181 10.95 30.85 1.71
CA VAL A 181 11.22 31.12 0.28
C VAL A 181 10.79 32.53 -0.11
N TYR A 182 9.60 32.96 0.34
CA TYR A 182 9.08 34.30 0.09
C TYR A 182 10.01 35.39 0.63
N LEU A 183 10.48 35.24 1.88
CA LEU A 183 11.41 36.18 2.51
C LEU A 183 12.77 36.21 1.81
N ALA A 184 13.29 35.06 1.38
CA ALA A 184 14.53 34.96 0.62
C ALA A 184 14.43 35.61 -0.77
N ALA A 185 13.25 35.55 -1.41
CA ALA A 185 13.01 36.20 -2.70
C ALA A 185 12.84 37.72 -2.59
N MET A 186 12.22 38.19 -1.50
CA MET A 186 11.96 39.62 -1.28
C MET A 186 13.19 40.41 -0.81
N SER A 187 14.17 39.71 -0.20
CA SER A 187 15.36 40.31 0.41
C SER A 187 16.64 39.57 -0.04
N PRO A 188 17.43 40.13 -0.97
CA PRO A 188 18.66 39.49 -1.45
C PRO A 188 19.74 39.36 -0.36
N THR A 189 19.71 40.23 0.65
CA THR A 189 20.60 40.15 1.82
C THR A 189 20.37 38.90 2.68
N LEU A 190 19.14 38.40 2.77
CA LEU A 190 18.83 37.13 3.46
C LEU A 190 19.30 35.90 2.66
N GLY A 191 19.24 35.97 1.33
CA GLY A 191 19.70 34.90 0.44
C GLY A 191 21.22 34.68 0.51
N GLU A 192 22.00 35.75 0.72
CA GLU A 192 23.45 35.67 0.92
C GLU A 192 23.81 35.13 2.31
N GLU A 193 23.10 35.52 3.37
CA GLU A 193 23.32 34.95 4.71
C GLU A 193 23.00 33.45 4.80
N LEU A 194 21.98 32.99 4.08
CA LEU A 194 21.65 31.56 3.97
C LEU A 194 22.75 30.75 3.28
N ARG A 195 23.52 31.38 2.37
CA ARG A 195 24.70 30.78 1.72
C ARG A 195 25.97 30.88 2.57
N SER A 196 25.97 31.71 3.61
CA SER A 196 27.07 31.79 4.57
C SER A 196 27.23 30.47 5.35
N PRO A 197 28.42 30.19 5.92
CA PRO A 197 28.62 28.99 6.73
C PRO A 197 27.65 28.89 7.92
N LEU A 198 27.24 30.02 8.52
CA LEU A 198 26.21 30.02 9.58
C LEU A 198 24.82 29.65 9.04
N GLY A 199 24.45 30.17 7.86
CA GLY A 199 23.21 29.79 7.17
C GLY A 199 23.12 28.30 6.87
N ARG A 200 24.22 27.73 6.37
CA ARG A 200 24.30 26.33 5.95
C ARG A 200 24.36 25.33 7.09
N PHE A 201 25.05 25.67 8.19
CA PHE A 201 25.25 24.77 9.32
C PHE A 201 24.27 24.98 10.49
N VAL A 202 23.58 26.11 10.57
CA VAL A 202 22.68 26.41 11.69
C VAL A 202 21.24 26.63 11.22
N PHE A 203 21.02 27.54 10.26
CA PHE A 203 19.65 27.90 9.86
C PHE A 203 18.93 26.79 9.08
N ILE A 204 19.60 26.18 8.09
CA ILE A 204 19.02 25.07 7.32
C ILE A 204 18.71 23.85 8.21
N PRO A 205 19.64 23.31 9.01
CA PRO A 205 19.34 22.18 9.88
C PRO A 205 18.38 22.55 11.02
N GLY A 206 18.44 23.77 11.55
CA GLY A 206 17.51 24.25 12.58
C GLY A 206 16.07 24.37 12.06
N GLY A 207 15.90 24.92 10.84
CA GLY A 207 14.61 24.99 10.16
C GLY A 207 14.05 23.60 9.87
N LEU A 208 14.89 22.67 9.38
CA LEU A 208 14.50 21.28 9.17
C LEU A 208 14.07 20.59 10.47
N LEU A 209 14.78 20.83 11.57
CA LEU A 209 14.42 20.31 12.89
C LEU A 209 13.07 20.83 13.36
N PHE A 210 12.82 22.13 13.20
CA PHE A 210 11.54 22.75 13.55
C PHE A 210 10.40 22.24 12.66
N GLU A 211 10.66 22.05 11.37
CA GLU A 211 9.68 21.48 10.45
C GLU A 211 9.34 20.04 10.82
N ILE A 212 10.35 19.20 11.09
CA ILE A 212 10.17 17.84 11.59
C ILE A 212 9.41 17.83 12.92
N ALA A 213 9.78 18.70 13.86
CA ALA A 213 9.13 18.81 15.17
C ALA A 213 7.66 19.21 15.03
N GLY A 214 7.34 20.20 14.19
CA GLY A 214 5.98 20.63 13.89
C GLY A 214 5.15 19.49 13.26
N LEU A 215 5.77 18.73 12.36
CA LEU A 215 5.13 17.57 11.71
C LEU A 215 4.85 16.43 12.69
N VAL A 216 5.80 16.13 13.58
CA VAL A 216 5.63 15.11 14.64
C VAL A 216 4.56 15.53 15.63
N LEU A 217 4.55 16.80 16.05
CA LEU A 217 3.58 17.31 17.01
C LEU A 217 2.16 17.34 16.42
N SER A 218 2.03 17.79 15.17
CA SER A 218 0.75 17.76 14.43
C SER A 218 0.21 16.34 14.31
N ARG A 219 1.07 15.36 14.00
CA ARG A 219 0.68 13.94 13.97
C ARG A 219 0.18 13.44 15.32
N ARG A 220 0.88 13.75 16.42
CA ARG A 220 0.44 13.34 17.77
C ARG A 220 -0.93 13.91 18.12
N ILE A 221 -1.24 15.13 17.69
CA ILE A 221 -2.55 15.75 17.94
C ILE A 221 -3.64 15.03 17.13
N VAL A 222 -3.39 14.77 15.84
CA VAL A 222 -4.35 14.05 14.98
C VAL A 222 -4.57 12.61 15.46
N GLU A 223 -3.52 11.89 15.86
CA GLU A 223 -3.62 10.53 16.40
C GLU A 223 -4.39 10.48 17.73
N ARG A 224 -4.25 11.50 18.59
CA ARG A 224 -5.02 11.61 19.84
C ARG A 224 -6.48 11.98 19.62
N ALA A 225 -6.79 12.71 18.56
CA ALA A 225 -8.18 13.10 18.24
C ALA A 225 -8.98 11.98 17.53
N CYS A 226 -8.30 10.96 17.01
CA CYS A 226 -8.91 9.80 16.33
C CYS A 226 -9.00 8.54 17.23
N ARG A 227 -8.54 8.59 18.49
CA ARG A 227 -8.84 7.60 19.52
C ARG A 227 -10.02 8.07 20.35
#